data_AF-A0A0G0S8U5-F1
#
_entry.id   AF-A0A0G0S8U5-F1
#
_cell.length_a   1.000
_cell.length_b   1.000
_cell.length_c   1.000
_cell.angle_alpha   90.00
_cell.angle_beta   90.00
_cell.angle_gamma   90.00
#
_symmetry.space_group_name_H-M   'P 1'
#
loop_
_entity.id
_entity.type
_entity.pdbx_description
1 polymer ?
#
loop_
_entity_poly.entity_id
_entity_poly.type
_entity_poly.pdbx_seq_one_letter_code
_entity_poly.pdbx_strand_id
1 'polypeptide(L)'
;MIRLGIINDTNTMKIDRKQQDILRIFLQYGRLSSSEIHQKLANSELDISLVTTKRQLTSLVNEQLISAVGSGRSRTYVISALGRIFANIDAENYCAVEPDRRYGLNSFNFELLPSLPVEIFTREEFSTLENATENYHLRTTDLPLTIKKKELERLIIELSWKSSKIEGNTYTLLDTEKLILEHKEAPGHDKKEAIMILNHKDAFTFVHENAKEFLNLTMANLEKLHKILVNNLDVGFGLRQKPVGVLGSKYIPLDNIHQIREAVNELSLAIYKMKTPYGKALIALLGLSYIQPFEDGNKRTSRLMANALLLAHNCAPLSYRSVEENEYRSALLVFYELNSTMPFKKIFIDQYDFATKNYAVK
;
A
#
# COMPACT_ATOMS: atom_id res chain seq x y z
N MET A 1 -8.94 4.61 -36.93
CA MET A 1 -8.66 3.18 -36.70
C MET A 1 -7.40 3.08 -35.84
N ILE A 2 -7.55 3.28 -34.54
CA ILE A 2 -6.43 3.35 -33.58
C ILE A 2 -6.14 1.92 -33.16
N ARG A 3 -4.95 1.41 -33.50
CA ARG A 3 -4.45 0.12 -33.02
C ARG A 3 -4.29 0.20 -31.51
N LEU A 4 -5.26 -0.35 -30.79
CA LEU A 4 -5.07 -0.84 -29.43
C LEU A 4 -3.99 -1.93 -29.51
N GLY A 5 -2.76 -1.57 -29.14
CA GLY A 5 -1.71 -2.55 -28.91
C GLY A 5 -2.13 -3.43 -27.77
N ILE A 6 -2.56 -4.65 -28.09
CA ILE A 6 -2.72 -5.75 -27.16
C ILE A 6 -1.34 -5.95 -26.51
N ILE A 7 -1.24 -5.58 -25.24
CA ILE A 7 -0.06 -5.89 -24.42
C ILE A 7 -0.05 -7.41 -24.26
N ASN A 8 0.84 -8.05 -25.00
CA ASN A 8 1.05 -9.49 -24.92
C ASN A 8 1.39 -9.92 -23.50
N ASP A 9 0.79 -11.05 -23.15
CA ASP A 9 0.76 -11.72 -21.85
C ASP A 9 2.11 -11.97 -21.18
N THR A 10 2.09 -11.80 -19.85
CA THR A 10 2.85 -12.52 -18.84
C THR A 10 4.35 -12.72 -19.08
N ASN A 11 5.12 -11.66 -18.91
CA ASN A 11 6.41 -11.77 -18.25
C ASN A 11 6.41 -10.66 -17.21
N THR A 12 6.27 -11.00 -15.92
CA THR A 12 6.44 -9.96 -14.91
C THR A 12 7.86 -9.42 -15.05
N MET A 13 7.99 -8.10 -15.18
CA MET A 13 9.27 -7.42 -15.35
C MET A 13 10.24 -7.81 -14.23
N LYS A 14 11.25 -8.60 -14.58
CA LYS A 14 12.36 -8.91 -13.69
C LYS A 14 13.43 -7.83 -13.89
N ILE A 15 13.39 -6.81 -13.04
CA ILE A 15 14.35 -5.72 -13.05
C ILE A 15 15.62 -6.18 -12.35
N ASP A 16 16.74 -6.21 -13.07
CA ASP A 16 18.01 -6.67 -12.53
C ASP A 16 18.62 -5.68 -11.51
N ARG A 17 19.65 -6.12 -10.78
CA ARG A 17 20.31 -5.28 -9.76
C ARG A 17 20.80 -3.95 -10.35
N LYS A 18 21.43 -3.97 -11.53
CA LYS A 18 22.00 -2.77 -12.18
C LYS A 18 20.90 -1.79 -12.59
N GLN A 19 19.80 -2.31 -13.11
CA GLN A 19 18.62 -1.53 -13.43
C GLN A 19 18.00 -0.91 -12.17
N GLN A 20 17.93 -1.65 -11.06
CA GLN A 20 17.48 -1.12 -9.76
C GLN A 20 18.37 0.03 -9.27
N ASP A 21 19.69 -0.10 -9.40
CA ASP A 21 20.64 0.98 -9.05
C ASP A 21 20.41 2.24 -9.90
N ILE A 22 20.17 2.07 -11.20
CA ILE A 22 19.83 3.19 -12.09
C ILE A 22 18.51 3.86 -11.67
N LEU A 23 17.46 3.09 -11.32
CA LEU A 23 16.19 3.66 -10.86
C LEU A 23 16.37 4.46 -9.57
N ARG A 24 17.16 3.95 -8.61
CA ARG A 24 17.50 4.67 -7.37
C ARG A 24 18.24 5.98 -7.64
N ILE A 25 19.18 5.98 -8.57
CA ILE A 25 19.88 7.19 -9.02
C ILE A 25 18.87 8.23 -9.55
N PHE A 26 17.92 7.82 -10.40
CA PHE A 26 16.91 8.77 -10.91
C PHE A 26 15.97 9.29 -9.81
N LEU A 27 15.59 8.47 -8.84
CA LEU A 27 14.79 8.93 -7.70
C LEU A 27 15.49 10.02 -6.89
N GLN A 28 16.82 9.94 -6.76
CA GLN A 28 17.61 10.89 -6.00
C GLN A 28 17.96 12.16 -6.79
N TYR A 29 18.32 12.02 -8.06
CA TYR A 29 18.92 13.10 -8.84
C TYR A 29 18.04 13.63 -9.99
N GLY A 30 16.89 13.02 -10.24
CA GLY A 30 15.93 13.48 -11.25
C GLY A 30 16.39 13.19 -12.67
N ARG A 31 16.64 14.23 -13.47
CA ARG A 31 16.94 14.10 -14.91
C ARG A 31 18.44 14.02 -15.14
N LEU A 32 18.91 12.97 -15.82
CA LEU A 32 20.35 12.75 -16.05
C LEU A 32 20.68 12.24 -17.46
N SER A 33 21.89 12.53 -17.92
CA SER A 33 22.51 11.94 -19.13
C SER A 33 23.14 10.58 -18.84
N SER A 34 23.41 9.80 -19.90
CA SER A 34 24.08 8.49 -19.75
C SER A 34 25.46 8.57 -19.09
N SER A 35 26.20 9.67 -19.29
CA SER A 35 27.52 9.90 -18.69
C SER A 35 27.43 10.19 -17.19
N GLU A 36 26.47 11.02 -16.76
CA GLU A 36 26.28 11.32 -15.33
C GLU A 36 25.81 10.09 -14.56
N ILE A 37 24.94 9.27 -15.16
CA ILE A 37 24.50 8.01 -14.57
C ILE A 37 25.69 7.06 -14.39
N HIS A 38 26.53 6.94 -15.42
CA HIS A 38 27.74 6.11 -15.35
C HIS A 38 28.70 6.58 -14.25
N GLN A 39 28.94 7.89 -14.12
CA GLN A 39 29.77 8.46 -13.05
C GLN A 39 29.18 8.15 -11.66
N LYS A 40 27.86 8.26 -11.49
CA LYS A 40 27.19 7.92 -10.22
C LYS A 40 27.26 6.43 -9.91
N LEU A 41 27.16 5.57 -10.92
CA LEU A 41 27.33 4.12 -10.75
C LEU A 41 28.77 3.75 -10.38
N ALA A 42 29.77 4.39 -10.99
CA ALA A 42 31.19 4.15 -10.66
C ALA A 42 31.54 4.57 -9.22
N ASN A 43 30.84 5.56 -8.67
CA ASN A 43 30.96 5.96 -7.27
C ASN A 43 30.20 5.03 -6.32
N SER A 44 29.28 4.20 -6.84
CA SER A 44 28.69 3.07 -6.11
C SER A 44 29.54 1.83 -6.34
N GLU A 45 29.38 0.75 -5.58
CA GLU A 45 30.18 -0.50 -5.71
C GLU A 45 30.00 -1.25 -7.06
N LEU A 46 29.45 -0.60 -8.09
CA LEU A 46 29.18 -1.12 -9.42
C LEU A 46 30.00 -0.39 -10.48
N ASP A 47 31.23 -0.83 -10.66
CA ASP A 47 32.05 -0.41 -11.79
C ASP A 47 31.58 -1.13 -13.08
N ILE A 48 30.74 -0.44 -13.87
CA ILE A 48 30.30 -0.93 -15.17
C ILE A 48 30.66 0.07 -16.27
N SER A 49 31.06 -0.41 -17.45
CA SER A 49 31.39 0.45 -18.58
C SER A 49 30.23 1.35 -19.03
N LEU A 50 30.55 2.51 -19.60
CA LEU A 50 29.55 3.41 -20.20
C LEU A 50 28.69 2.71 -21.27
N VAL A 51 29.27 1.78 -22.02
CA VAL A 51 28.54 0.95 -23.01
C VAL A 51 27.47 0.11 -22.32
N THR A 52 27.81 -0.54 -21.20
CA THR A 52 26.86 -1.32 -20.40
C THR A 52 25.78 -0.42 -19.81
N THR A 53 26.14 0.76 -19.31
CA THR A 53 25.17 1.76 -18.81
C THR A 53 24.17 2.14 -19.89
N LYS A 54 24.64 2.48 -21.10
CA LYS A 54 23.76 2.80 -22.24
C LYS A 54 22.86 1.64 -22.63
N ARG A 55 23.37 0.40 -22.60
CA ARG A 55 22.55 -0.80 -22.87
C ARG A 55 21.42 -0.95 -21.85
N GLN A 56 21.72 -0.74 -20.56
CA GLN A 56 20.70 -0.80 -19.50
C GLN A 56 19.66 0.31 -19.64
N LEU A 57 20.07 1.53 -19.95
CA LEU A 57 19.15 2.64 -20.23
C LEU A 57 18.22 2.35 -21.42
N THR A 58 18.75 1.73 -22.48
CA THR A 58 17.91 1.29 -23.61
C THR A 58 16.89 0.24 -23.18
N SER A 59 17.27 -0.74 -22.36
CA SER A 59 16.32 -1.73 -21.81
C SER A 59 15.23 -1.07 -20.98
N LEU A 60 15.61 -0.20 -20.04
CA LEU A 60 14.68 0.53 -19.18
C LEU A 60 13.70 1.42 -19.96
N VAL A 61 14.14 2.02 -21.08
CA VAL A 61 13.26 2.77 -21.99
C VAL A 61 12.27 1.85 -22.70
N ASN A 62 12.73 0.70 -23.20
CA ASN A 62 11.87 -0.28 -23.88
C ASN A 62 10.80 -0.84 -22.93
N GLU A 63 11.16 -1.00 -21.66
CA GLU A 63 10.28 -1.43 -20.57
C GLU A 63 9.43 -0.28 -19.98
N GLN A 64 9.56 0.94 -20.51
CA GLN A 64 8.82 2.14 -20.07
C GLN A 64 9.08 2.56 -18.61
N LEU A 65 10.14 2.06 -17.98
CA LEU A 65 10.54 2.45 -16.60
C LEU A 65 11.19 3.82 -16.55
N ILE A 66 11.76 4.26 -17.67
CA ILE A 66 12.31 5.61 -17.85
C ILE A 66 11.92 6.14 -19.23
N SER A 67 11.93 7.46 -19.39
CA SER A 67 11.69 8.11 -20.67
C SER A 67 12.95 8.85 -21.13
N ALA A 68 13.27 8.73 -22.42
CA ALA A 68 14.34 9.50 -23.04
C ALA A 68 13.83 10.86 -23.52
N VAL A 69 14.54 11.93 -23.16
CA VAL A 69 14.22 13.31 -23.54
C VAL A 69 15.40 13.94 -24.27
N GLY A 70 15.13 14.58 -25.40
CA GLY A 70 16.16 15.16 -26.29
C GLY A 70 16.78 14.14 -27.25
N SER A 71 17.82 14.56 -27.99
CA SER A 71 18.44 13.76 -29.04
C SER A 71 19.97 13.96 -29.09
N GLY A 72 20.69 12.98 -29.64
CA GLY A 72 22.14 13.04 -29.79
C GLY A 72 22.85 13.32 -28.46
N ARG A 73 23.65 14.40 -28.43
CA ARG A 73 24.44 14.82 -27.25
C ARG A 73 23.61 15.43 -26.12
N SER A 74 22.39 15.88 -26.37
CA SER A 74 21.48 16.42 -25.34
C SER A 74 20.53 15.38 -24.76
N ARG A 75 20.69 14.10 -25.14
CA ARG A 75 19.82 13.01 -24.66
C ARG A 75 20.01 12.81 -23.16
N THR A 76 18.89 12.93 -22.46
CA THR A 76 18.75 12.72 -21.02
C THR A 76 17.61 11.76 -20.75
N TYR A 77 17.51 11.30 -19.51
CA TYR A 77 16.55 10.30 -19.09
C TYR A 77 15.89 10.75 -17.79
N VAL A 78 14.62 10.40 -17.63
CA VAL A 78 13.81 10.68 -16.44
C VAL A 78 13.06 9.41 -16.05
N ILE A 79 12.92 9.14 -14.75
CA ILE A 79 12.14 8.01 -14.26
C ILE A 79 10.64 8.23 -14.54
N SER A 80 9.96 7.19 -15.04
CA SER A 80 8.51 7.22 -15.22
C SER A 80 7.78 6.85 -13.92
N ALA A 81 6.47 7.04 -13.86
CA ALA A 81 5.65 6.53 -12.76
C ALA A 81 5.80 5.00 -12.58
N LEU A 82 5.89 4.24 -13.67
CA LEU A 82 6.14 2.79 -13.63
C LEU A 82 7.52 2.47 -13.03
N GLY A 83 8.54 3.25 -13.39
CA GLY A 83 9.89 3.17 -12.82
C GLY A 83 9.89 3.38 -11.31
N ARG A 84 9.12 4.36 -10.82
CA ARG A 84 8.96 4.64 -9.38
C ARG A 84 8.33 3.46 -8.65
N ILE A 85 7.21 2.94 -9.17
CA ILE A 85 6.44 1.84 -8.58
C ILE A 85 7.34 0.63 -8.30
N PHE A 86 8.20 0.26 -9.24
CA PHE A 86 9.05 -0.94 -9.14
C PHE A 86 10.49 -0.69 -8.68
N ALA A 87 10.85 0.53 -8.30
CA ALA A 87 12.16 0.83 -7.74
C ALA A 87 12.29 0.21 -6.34
N ASN A 88 13.27 -0.65 -6.12
CA ASN A 88 13.51 -1.27 -4.83
C ASN A 88 14.24 -0.30 -3.90
N ILE A 89 13.66 -0.04 -2.73
CA ILE A 89 14.16 0.92 -1.75
C ILE A 89 14.29 0.21 -0.42
N ASP A 90 15.40 0.45 0.25
CA ASP A 90 15.56 0.08 1.65
C ASP A 90 14.87 1.15 2.51
N ALA A 91 13.72 0.80 3.09
CA ALA A 91 12.89 1.75 3.82
C ALA A 91 13.54 2.22 5.13
N GLU A 92 14.28 1.34 5.80
CA GLU A 92 14.98 1.67 7.04
C GLU A 92 16.10 2.67 6.75
N ASN A 93 16.97 2.37 5.78
CA ASN A 93 18.05 3.25 5.38
C ASN A 93 17.55 4.59 4.83
N TYR A 94 16.44 4.60 4.08
CA TYR A 94 15.83 5.84 3.59
C TYR A 94 15.27 6.70 4.74
N CYS A 95 14.59 6.07 5.70
CA CYS A 95 13.95 6.78 6.81
C CYS A 95 14.91 7.17 7.94
N ALA A 96 16.13 6.61 7.97
CA ALA A 96 17.21 7.02 8.87
C ALA A 96 17.70 8.46 8.62
N VAL A 97 17.42 9.02 7.44
CA VAL A 97 17.67 10.43 7.12
C VAL A 97 16.48 11.27 7.60
N GLU A 98 16.77 12.40 8.26
CA GLU A 98 15.74 13.36 8.70
C GLU A 98 14.82 13.80 7.53
N PRO A 99 13.50 13.92 7.74
CA PRO A 99 12.53 14.17 6.66
C PRO A 99 12.90 15.32 5.71
N ASP A 100 13.36 16.45 6.26
CA ASP A 100 13.72 17.65 5.47
C ASP A 100 14.96 17.47 4.58
N ARG A 101 15.76 16.43 4.86
CA ARG A 101 16.99 16.11 4.10
C ARG A 101 16.82 14.94 3.14
N ARG A 102 15.67 14.26 3.15
CA ARG A 102 15.39 13.15 2.23
C ARG A 102 15.22 13.68 0.80
N TYR A 103 15.71 12.92 -0.19
CA TYR A 103 15.36 13.15 -1.59
C TYR A 103 13.96 12.61 -1.90
N GLY A 104 13.36 12.99 -3.03
CA GLY A 104 12.03 12.51 -3.44
C GLY A 104 10.98 13.61 -3.54
N LEU A 105 9.73 13.20 -3.76
CA LEU A 105 8.54 14.02 -3.89
C LEU A 105 8.16 14.67 -2.55
N ASN A 106 7.64 15.89 -2.63
CA ASN A 106 7.06 16.63 -1.51
C ASN A 106 5.57 16.95 -1.73
N SER A 107 5.00 16.56 -2.87
CA SER A 107 3.60 16.79 -3.24
C SER A 107 3.00 15.57 -3.94
N PHE A 108 1.67 15.58 -4.09
CA PHE A 108 0.95 14.55 -4.83
C PHE A 108 1.45 14.39 -6.27
N ASN A 109 1.67 13.15 -6.70
CA ASN A 109 2.05 12.79 -8.07
C ASN A 109 0.82 12.38 -8.88
N PHE A 110 0.32 13.30 -9.71
CA PHE A 110 -0.85 13.07 -10.57
C PHE A 110 -0.62 12.02 -11.66
N GLU A 111 0.64 11.68 -12.00
CA GLU A 111 0.93 10.62 -12.95
C GLU A 111 0.81 9.22 -12.33
N LEU A 112 0.81 9.11 -11.00
CA LEU A 112 0.92 7.82 -10.31
C LEU A 112 -0.26 6.91 -10.59
N LEU A 113 -1.48 7.35 -10.23
CA LEU A 113 -2.68 6.50 -10.28
C LEU A 113 -3.05 6.11 -11.71
N PRO A 114 -3.03 7.02 -12.71
CA PRO A 114 -3.29 6.66 -14.10
C PRO A 114 -2.26 5.69 -14.70
N SER A 115 -1.03 5.70 -14.18
CA SER A 115 0.09 4.86 -14.67
C SER A 115 0.23 3.53 -13.94
N LEU A 116 -0.64 3.21 -12.99
CA LEU A 116 -0.59 1.94 -12.27
C LEU A 116 -0.77 0.77 -13.27
N PRO A 117 0.11 -0.24 -13.26
CA PRO A 117 -0.03 -1.41 -14.11
C PRO A 117 -1.22 -2.26 -13.64
N VAL A 118 -1.79 -3.08 -14.53
CA VAL A 118 -2.88 -4.01 -14.18
C VAL A 118 -2.43 -5.21 -13.34
N GLU A 119 -1.12 -5.41 -13.22
CA GLU A 119 -0.47 -6.44 -12.42
C GLU A 119 0.76 -5.83 -11.73
N ILE A 120 0.92 -6.09 -10.43
CA ILE A 120 2.00 -5.53 -9.61
C ILE A 120 2.87 -6.61 -8.94
N PHE A 121 2.38 -7.86 -8.95
CA PHE A 121 3.09 -9.00 -8.40
C PHE A 121 3.84 -9.74 -9.50
N THR A 122 5.04 -10.21 -9.15
CA THR A 122 5.74 -11.20 -9.97
C THR A 122 4.98 -12.51 -10.01
N ARG A 123 5.23 -13.35 -11.02
CA ARG A 123 4.66 -14.70 -11.08
C ARG A 123 4.94 -15.50 -9.80
N GLU A 124 6.12 -15.35 -9.22
CA GLU A 124 6.52 -16.02 -7.98
C GLU A 124 5.78 -15.46 -6.76
N GLU A 125 5.70 -14.14 -6.64
CA GLU A 125 4.94 -13.46 -5.57
C GLU A 125 3.44 -13.81 -5.66
N PHE A 126 2.87 -13.80 -6.87
CA PHE A 126 1.49 -14.18 -7.12
C PHE A 126 1.24 -15.65 -6.76
N SER A 127 2.11 -16.57 -7.17
CA SER A 127 2.01 -17.98 -6.79
C SER A 127 2.06 -18.18 -5.28
N THR A 128 2.85 -17.39 -4.56
CA THR A 128 2.89 -17.41 -3.10
C THR A 128 1.54 -17.02 -2.49
N LEU A 129 0.93 -15.95 -2.98
CA LEU A 129 -0.37 -15.46 -2.53
C LEU A 129 -1.51 -16.44 -2.84
N GLU A 130 -1.52 -17.03 -4.04
CA GLU A 130 -2.51 -18.05 -4.43
C GLU A 130 -2.39 -19.29 -3.55
N ASN A 131 -1.18 -19.82 -3.35
CA ASN A 131 -0.95 -20.96 -2.47
C ASN A 131 -1.43 -20.66 -1.04
N ALA A 132 -1.21 -19.42 -0.54
CA ALA A 132 -1.71 -19.01 0.77
C ALA A 132 -3.25 -19.04 0.82
N THR A 133 -3.93 -18.54 -0.21
CA THR A 133 -5.41 -18.57 -0.32
C THR A 133 -5.95 -19.98 -0.40
N GLU A 134 -5.35 -20.85 -1.20
CA GLU A 134 -5.74 -22.27 -1.29
C GLU A 134 -5.61 -22.96 0.08
N ASN A 135 -4.49 -22.74 0.78
CA ASN A 135 -4.28 -23.26 2.13
C ASN A 135 -5.31 -22.73 3.12
N TYR A 136 -5.65 -21.44 3.05
CA TYR A 136 -6.71 -20.85 3.87
C TYR A 136 -8.05 -21.53 3.61
N HIS A 137 -8.43 -21.76 2.35
CA HIS A 137 -9.67 -22.47 2.01
C HIS A 137 -9.67 -23.91 2.52
N LEU A 138 -8.59 -24.67 2.31
CA LEU A 138 -8.47 -26.05 2.78
C LEU A 138 -8.64 -26.18 4.30
N ARG A 139 -8.18 -25.17 5.05
CA ARG A 139 -8.25 -25.12 6.51
C ARG A 139 -9.52 -24.46 7.05
N THR A 140 -10.35 -23.84 6.22
CA THR A 140 -11.62 -23.21 6.65
C THR A 140 -12.86 -23.94 6.14
N THR A 141 -12.68 -24.79 5.13
CA THR A 141 -13.71 -25.68 4.60
C THR A 141 -14.17 -26.66 5.69
N ASP A 142 -15.49 -26.87 5.78
CA ASP A 142 -16.14 -27.79 6.71
C ASP A 142 -15.92 -27.56 8.21
N LEU A 143 -15.41 -26.38 8.61
CA LEU A 143 -15.33 -26.04 10.04
C LEU A 143 -16.74 -25.94 10.67
N PRO A 144 -16.95 -26.51 11.87
CA PRO A 144 -18.18 -26.29 12.63
C PRO A 144 -18.44 -24.79 12.85
N LEU A 145 -19.71 -24.38 12.83
CA LEU A 145 -20.10 -22.97 12.99
C LEU A 145 -19.54 -22.34 14.27
N THR A 146 -19.43 -23.12 15.35
CA THR A 146 -18.85 -22.68 16.63
C THR A 146 -17.38 -22.32 16.50
N ILE A 147 -16.60 -23.12 15.76
CA ILE A 147 -15.18 -22.85 15.51
C ILE A 147 -15.02 -21.65 14.59
N LYS A 148 -15.83 -21.56 13.52
CA LYS A 148 -15.82 -20.40 12.61
C LYS A 148 -16.08 -19.09 13.36
N LYS A 149 -17.06 -19.08 14.26
CA LYS A 149 -17.38 -17.91 15.09
C LYS A 149 -16.23 -17.53 16.02
N LYS A 150 -15.60 -18.51 16.67
CA LYS A 150 -14.48 -18.28 17.59
C LYS A 150 -13.24 -17.72 16.85
N GLU A 151 -12.91 -18.25 15.68
CA GLU A 151 -11.79 -17.73 14.89
C GLU A 151 -12.07 -16.33 14.34
N LEU A 152 -13.31 -16.07 13.92
CA LEU A 152 -13.72 -14.73 13.50
C LEU A 152 -13.58 -13.73 14.65
N GLU A 153 -14.01 -14.10 15.85
CA GLU A 153 -13.88 -13.26 17.06
C GLU A 153 -12.41 -12.96 17.39
N ARG A 154 -11.56 -14.00 17.39
CA ARG A 154 -10.12 -13.85 17.59
C ARG A 154 -9.49 -12.92 16.54
N LEU A 155 -9.84 -13.11 15.27
CA LEU A 155 -9.36 -12.26 14.18
C LEU A 155 -9.81 -10.80 14.38
N ILE A 156 -11.07 -10.56 14.73
CA ILE A 156 -11.61 -9.21 14.97
C ILE A 156 -10.84 -8.51 16.10
N ILE A 157 -10.58 -9.19 17.21
CA ILE A 157 -9.83 -8.65 18.34
C ILE A 157 -8.42 -8.26 17.89
N GLU A 158 -7.72 -9.17 17.22
CA GLU A 158 -6.33 -8.96 16.79
C GLU A 158 -6.20 -7.84 15.74
N LEU A 159 -7.11 -7.77 14.77
CA LEU A 159 -7.13 -6.71 13.76
C LEU A 159 -7.44 -5.35 14.37
N SER A 160 -8.41 -5.28 15.27
CA SER A 160 -8.82 -4.03 15.93
C SER A 160 -7.71 -3.49 16.83
N TRP A 161 -7.04 -4.38 17.57
CA TRP A 161 -5.84 -4.04 18.33
C TRP A 161 -4.73 -3.55 17.41
N LYS A 162 -4.27 -4.36 16.45
CA LYS A 162 -3.07 -4.04 15.68
C LYS A 162 -3.24 -2.81 14.80
N SER A 163 -4.40 -2.65 14.16
CA SER A 163 -4.70 -1.49 13.33
C SER A 163 -4.71 -0.19 14.13
N SER A 164 -5.16 -0.24 15.39
CA SER A 164 -5.14 0.91 16.31
C SER A 164 -3.73 1.15 16.86
N LYS A 165 -3.01 0.09 17.20
CA LYS A 165 -1.63 0.12 17.73
C LYS A 165 -0.67 0.84 16.77
N ILE A 166 -0.77 0.56 15.47
CA ILE A 166 0.03 1.22 14.41
C ILE A 166 -0.20 2.75 14.37
N GLU A 167 -1.36 3.23 14.83
CA GLU A 167 -1.68 4.67 14.94
C GLU A 167 -1.30 5.28 16.30
N GLY A 168 -0.61 4.53 17.17
CA GLY A 168 -0.15 4.98 18.48
C GLY A 168 -1.09 4.64 19.65
N ASN A 169 -2.13 3.83 19.42
CA ASN A 169 -2.99 3.36 20.52
C ASN A 169 -2.18 2.50 21.51
N THR A 170 -2.41 2.70 22.80
CA THR A 170 -1.62 2.16 23.90
C THR A 170 -2.22 0.89 24.51
N TYR A 171 -3.43 0.49 24.11
CA TYR A 171 -4.04 -0.77 24.56
C TYR A 171 -3.14 -1.97 24.24
N THR A 172 -3.04 -2.90 25.20
CA THR A 172 -2.47 -4.22 24.92
C THR A 172 -3.49 -5.10 24.21
N LEU A 173 -3.03 -6.23 23.66
CA LEU A 173 -3.93 -7.22 23.06
C LEU A 173 -4.92 -7.76 24.12
N LEU A 174 -4.47 -7.97 25.36
CA LEU A 174 -5.31 -8.45 26.46
C LEU A 174 -6.36 -7.41 26.87
N ASP A 175 -5.99 -6.13 26.90
CA ASP A 175 -6.95 -5.04 27.18
C ASP A 175 -7.99 -4.93 26.08
N THR A 176 -7.57 -5.13 24.82
CA THR A 176 -8.47 -5.14 23.66
C THR A 176 -9.46 -6.31 23.72
N GLU A 177 -8.99 -7.50 24.11
CA GLU A 177 -9.84 -8.68 24.33
C GLU A 177 -10.90 -8.41 25.40
N LYS A 178 -10.50 -7.89 26.57
CA LYS A 178 -11.45 -7.52 27.65
C LYS A 178 -12.43 -6.44 27.23
N LEU A 179 -11.97 -5.44 26.46
CA LEU A 179 -12.83 -4.38 25.96
C LEU A 179 -13.91 -4.93 25.02
N ILE A 180 -13.53 -5.81 24.09
CA ILE A 180 -14.45 -6.34 23.08
C ILE A 180 -15.40 -7.41 23.67
N LEU A 181 -14.88 -8.31 24.50
CA LEU A 181 -15.65 -9.46 25.01
C LEU A 181 -16.44 -9.16 26.29
N GLU A 182 -15.89 -8.33 27.17
CA GLU A 182 -16.47 -8.06 28.50
C GLU A 182 -16.99 -6.62 28.65
N HIS A 183 -16.82 -5.77 27.62
CA HIS A 183 -17.14 -4.34 27.68
C HIS A 183 -16.42 -3.60 28.82
N LYS A 184 -15.20 -4.03 29.16
CA LYS A 184 -14.39 -3.43 30.21
C LYS A 184 -13.26 -2.59 29.62
N GLU A 185 -13.33 -1.28 29.84
CA GLU A 185 -12.23 -0.37 29.49
C GLU A 185 -11.02 -0.60 30.40
N ALA A 186 -9.81 -0.47 29.85
CA ALA A 186 -8.58 -0.57 30.61
C ALA A 186 -8.33 0.76 31.36
N PRO A 187 -7.92 0.71 32.64
CA PRO A 187 -7.68 1.91 33.42
C PRO A 187 -6.45 2.69 32.91
N GLY A 188 -6.52 4.01 32.91
CA GLY A 188 -5.39 4.88 32.57
C GLY A 188 -5.22 5.21 31.08
N HIS A 189 -6.13 4.75 30.22
CA HIS A 189 -6.13 5.05 28.79
C HIS A 189 -7.12 6.18 28.44
N ASP A 190 -6.89 6.83 27.30
CA ASP A 190 -7.86 7.81 26.77
C ASP A 190 -9.11 7.07 26.27
N LYS A 191 -10.31 7.62 26.55
CA LYS A 191 -11.58 7.08 26.05
C LYS A 191 -11.60 6.97 24.52
N LYS A 192 -10.92 7.88 23.81
CA LYS A 192 -10.80 7.82 22.35
C LYS A 192 -10.12 6.54 21.90
N GLU A 193 -9.16 6.01 22.65
CA GLU A 193 -8.46 4.76 22.31
C GLU A 193 -9.40 3.55 22.35
N ALA A 194 -10.28 3.48 23.35
CA ALA A 194 -11.32 2.45 23.42
C ALA A 194 -12.29 2.56 22.25
N ILE A 195 -12.75 3.78 21.94
CA ILE A 195 -13.65 4.05 20.81
C ILE A 195 -13.01 3.63 19.48
N MET A 196 -11.72 3.93 19.27
CA MET A 196 -11.01 3.51 18.06
C MET A 196 -11.04 1.99 17.84
N ILE A 197 -10.85 1.21 18.91
CA ILE A 197 -10.87 -0.26 18.87
C ILE A 197 -12.28 -0.77 18.58
N LEU A 198 -13.28 -0.25 19.30
CA LEU A 198 -14.68 -0.65 19.12
C LEU A 198 -15.19 -0.30 17.72
N ASN A 199 -14.89 0.89 17.22
CA ASN A 199 -15.23 1.30 15.86
C ASN A 199 -14.57 0.40 14.80
N HIS A 200 -13.31 0.00 15.01
CA HIS A 200 -12.64 -0.91 14.09
C HIS A 200 -13.30 -2.29 14.07
N LYS A 201 -13.66 -2.81 15.26
CA LYS A 201 -14.40 -4.07 15.40
C LYS A 201 -15.75 -3.99 14.68
N ASP A 202 -16.53 -2.94 14.92
CA ASP A 202 -17.84 -2.75 14.28
C ASP A 202 -17.73 -2.54 12.77
N ALA A 203 -16.71 -1.82 12.30
CA ALA A 203 -16.44 -1.62 10.87
C ALA A 203 -16.04 -2.94 10.19
N PHE A 204 -15.25 -3.79 10.84
CA PHE A 204 -14.92 -5.12 10.31
C PHE A 204 -16.15 -6.03 10.26
N THR A 205 -16.98 -6.04 11.31
CA THR A 205 -18.26 -6.78 11.29
C THR A 205 -19.14 -6.33 10.14
N PHE A 206 -19.28 -5.02 9.94
CA PHE A 206 -20.02 -4.46 8.81
C PHE A 206 -19.46 -4.93 7.46
N VAL A 207 -18.15 -4.89 7.26
CA VAL A 207 -17.49 -5.39 6.05
C VAL A 207 -17.76 -6.89 5.83
N HIS A 208 -17.66 -7.69 6.89
CA HIS A 208 -17.86 -9.13 6.81
C HIS A 208 -19.30 -9.49 6.40
N GLU A 209 -20.30 -8.83 7.00
CA GLU A 209 -21.71 -9.05 6.70
C GLU A 209 -22.13 -8.51 5.33
N ASN A 210 -21.42 -7.49 4.82
CA ASN A 210 -21.74 -6.79 3.57
C ASN A 210 -20.63 -6.92 2.52
N ALA A 211 -19.89 -8.02 2.51
CA ALA A 211 -18.69 -8.20 1.67
C ALA A 211 -18.93 -7.90 0.18
N LYS A 212 -20.13 -8.20 -0.33
CA LYS A 212 -20.51 -7.92 -1.73
C LYS A 212 -20.50 -6.42 -2.09
N GLU A 213 -20.67 -5.51 -1.13
CA GLU A 213 -20.54 -4.05 -1.34
C GLU A 213 -19.11 -3.63 -1.68
N PHE A 214 -18.13 -4.51 -1.44
CA PHE A 214 -16.70 -4.23 -1.54
C PHE A 214 -16.01 -5.04 -2.66
N LEU A 215 -16.75 -5.49 -3.68
CA LEU A 215 -16.13 -6.10 -4.87
C LEU A 215 -15.15 -5.15 -5.58
N ASN A 216 -15.38 -3.83 -5.46
CA ASN A 216 -14.46 -2.77 -5.87
C ASN A 216 -14.53 -1.60 -4.89
N LEU A 217 -13.54 -0.69 -4.93
CA LEU A 217 -13.62 0.59 -4.24
C LEU A 217 -14.63 1.50 -4.95
N THR A 218 -15.46 2.19 -4.19
CA THR A 218 -16.33 3.28 -4.68
C THR A 218 -16.29 4.43 -3.66
N MET A 219 -16.66 5.64 -4.07
CA MET A 219 -16.77 6.74 -3.09
C MET A 219 -17.78 6.41 -1.97
N ALA A 220 -18.91 5.78 -2.34
CA ALA A 220 -19.98 5.46 -1.39
C ALA A 220 -19.53 4.44 -0.33
N ASN A 221 -18.89 3.33 -0.72
CA ASN A 221 -18.43 2.34 0.25
C ASN A 221 -17.23 2.85 1.06
N LEU A 222 -16.41 3.75 0.50
CA LEU A 222 -15.32 4.41 1.20
C LEU A 222 -15.82 5.33 2.31
N GLU A 223 -16.76 6.24 2.00
CA GLU A 223 -17.36 7.16 2.98
C GLU A 223 -18.15 6.38 4.05
N LYS A 224 -18.90 5.34 3.65
CA LYS A 224 -19.64 4.47 4.59
C LYS A 224 -18.69 3.78 5.58
N LEU A 225 -17.58 3.22 5.09
CA LEU A 225 -16.59 2.55 5.93
C LEU A 225 -15.89 3.53 6.87
N HIS A 226 -15.47 4.69 6.36
CA HIS A 226 -14.84 5.73 7.15
C HIS A 226 -15.75 6.24 8.27
N LYS A 227 -17.04 6.49 7.97
CA LYS A 227 -18.03 6.94 8.95
C LYS A 227 -18.13 6.00 10.15
N ILE A 228 -18.08 4.69 9.94
CA ILE A 228 -18.10 3.71 11.05
C ILE A 228 -16.80 3.81 11.86
N LEU A 229 -15.65 3.88 11.18
CA LEU A 229 -14.33 3.94 11.81
C LEU A 229 -14.10 5.17 12.68
N VAL A 230 -14.71 6.31 12.34
CA VAL A 230 -14.52 7.57 13.07
C VAL A 230 -15.71 7.99 13.91
N ASN A 231 -16.71 7.12 14.06
CA ASN A 231 -17.89 7.39 14.86
C ASN A 231 -17.48 7.82 16.30
N ASN A 232 -18.06 8.90 16.80
CA ASN A 232 -17.74 9.48 18.13
C ASN A 232 -16.25 9.87 18.35
N LEU A 233 -15.46 10.11 17.29
CA LEU A 233 -14.07 10.60 17.40
C LEU A 233 -13.87 12.09 17.07
N ASP A 234 -14.96 12.85 16.88
CA ASP A 234 -14.91 14.27 16.48
C ASP A 234 -14.18 14.50 15.14
N VAL A 235 -14.52 13.67 14.15
CA VAL A 235 -13.95 13.69 12.79
C VAL A 235 -15.09 13.82 11.77
N GLY A 236 -14.94 14.67 10.76
CA GLY A 236 -15.91 14.79 9.67
C GLY A 236 -16.02 13.51 8.84
N PHE A 237 -17.23 13.13 8.43
CA PHE A 237 -17.49 11.87 7.70
C PHE A 237 -17.27 11.95 6.18
N GLY A 238 -17.22 13.17 5.63
CA GLY A 238 -17.03 13.40 4.19
C GLY A 238 -15.58 13.71 3.85
N LEU A 239 -15.32 13.91 2.56
CA LEU A 239 -14.04 14.42 2.10
C LEU A 239 -13.67 15.72 2.83
N ARG A 240 -12.42 15.81 3.28
CA ARG A 240 -11.94 16.99 3.98
C ARG A 240 -11.90 18.22 3.08
N GLN A 241 -12.10 19.37 3.70
CA GLN A 241 -11.98 20.69 3.06
C GLN A 241 -10.72 21.44 3.47
N LYS A 242 -10.02 20.95 4.49
CA LYS A 242 -8.80 21.55 5.04
C LYS A 242 -7.57 20.73 4.65
N PRO A 243 -6.40 21.36 4.53
CA PRO A 243 -5.14 20.64 4.33
C PRO A 243 -4.81 19.78 5.56
N VAL A 244 -4.14 18.66 5.33
CA VAL A 244 -3.58 17.79 6.39
C VAL A 244 -2.10 17.54 6.08
N GLY A 245 -1.31 17.30 7.12
CA GLY A 245 0.09 16.92 7.01
C GLY A 245 0.29 15.45 7.39
N VAL A 246 1.36 14.85 6.86
CA VAL A 246 1.79 13.51 7.27
C VAL A 246 2.94 13.64 8.25
N LEU A 247 2.68 13.31 9.52
CA LEU A 247 3.72 13.38 10.55
C LEU A 247 4.94 12.51 10.20
N GLY A 248 6.13 13.10 10.25
CA GLY A 248 7.40 12.42 9.93
C GLY A 248 7.70 12.29 8.44
N SER A 249 7.00 13.06 7.59
CA SER A 249 7.19 13.10 6.15
C SER A 249 7.29 14.52 5.64
N LYS A 250 8.04 14.71 4.55
CA LYS A 250 8.03 15.96 3.77
C LYS A 250 6.90 16.00 2.72
N TYR A 251 6.19 14.89 2.55
CA TYR A 251 5.09 14.77 1.60
C TYR A 251 3.85 15.52 2.09
N ILE A 252 3.30 16.36 1.22
CA ILE A 252 2.07 17.11 1.45
C ILE A 252 0.97 16.53 0.53
N PRO A 253 -0.10 15.95 1.10
CA PRO A 253 -1.26 15.48 0.34
C PRO A 253 -2.00 16.62 -0.37
N LEU A 254 -2.92 16.26 -1.28
CA LEU A 254 -3.82 17.20 -1.95
C LEU A 254 -4.58 18.07 -0.92
N ASP A 255 -4.81 19.34 -1.17
CA ASP A 255 -5.54 20.24 -0.27
C ASP A 255 -6.92 20.66 -0.80
N ASN A 256 -7.19 20.38 -2.07
CA ASN A 256 -8.44 20.71 -2.74
C ASN A 256 -9.42 19.53 -2.79
N ILE A 257 -10.64 19.73 -2.30
CA ILE A 257 -11.70 18.70 -2.27
C ILE A 257 -12.04 18.10 -3.64
N HIS A 258 -11.98 18.90 -4.72
CA HIS A 258 -12.25 18.41 -6.08
C HIS A 258 -11.11 17.51 -6.58
N GLN A 259 -9.86 17.88 -6.32
CA GLN A 259 -8.70 17.04 -6.65
C GLN A 259 -8.67 15.76 -5.82
N ILE A 260 -9.04 15.83 -4.53
CA ILE A 260 -9.18 14.65 -3.68
C ILE A 260 -10.23 13.70 -4.28
N ARG A 261 -11.39 14.22 -4.67
CA ARG A 261 -12.46 13.43 -5.30
C ARG A 261 -12.01 12.79 -6.61
N GLU A 262 -11.31 13.55 -7.45
CA GLU A 262 -10.73 13.05 -8.71
C GLU A 262 -9.72 11.93 -8.44
N ALA A 263 -8.78 12.13 -7.53
CA ALA A 263 -7.78 11.13 -7.17
C ALA A 263 -8.41 9.85 -6.61
N VAL A 264 -9.47 9.94 -5.80
CA VAL A 264 -10.21 8.75 -5.33
C VAL A 264 -10.90 8.03 -6.50
N ASN A 265 -11.45 8.76 -7.47
CA ASN A 265 -12.06 8.16 -8.66
C ASN A 265 -11.00 7.50 -9.56
N GLU A 266 -9.83 8.11 -9.73
CA GLU A 266 -8.70 7.50 -10.45
C GLU A 266 -8.20 6.24 -9.75
N LEU A 267 -8.08 6.27 -8.42
CA LEU A 267 -7.73 5.10 -7.62
C LEU A 267 -8.78 3.99 -7.78
N SER A 268 -10.07 4.34 -7.72
CA SER A 268 -11.17 3.41 -7.96
C SER A 268 -11.06 2.75 -9.34
N LEU A 269 -10.71 3.51 -10.38
CA LEU A 269 -10.52 2.98 -11.73
C LEU A 269 -9.28 2.08 -11.81
N ALA A 270 -8.17 2.46 -11.18
CA ALA A 270 -6.95 1.65 -11.12
C ALA A 270 -7.21 0.30 -10.44
N ILE A 271 -7.89 0.30 -9.27
CA ILE A 271 -8.31 -0.91 -8.55
C ILE A 271 -9.25 -1.76 -9.40
N TYR A 272 -10.21 -1.15 -10.10
CA TYR A 272 -11.11 -1.89 -10.97
C TYR A 272 -10.35 -2.69 -12.04
N LYS A 273 -9.32 -2.08 -12.65
CA LYS A 273 -8.46 -2.68 -13.68
C LYS A 273 -7.48 -3.76 -13.17
N MET A 274 -7.20 -3.82 -11.87
CA MET A 274 -6.29 -4.82 -11.30
C MET A 274 -6.81 -6.23 -11.54
N LYS A 275 -5.93 -7.11 -12.04
CA LYS A 275 -6.27 -8.50 -12.37
C LYS A 275 -6.57 -9.36 -11.14
N THR A 276 -5.90 -9.10 -10.03
CA THR A 276 -5.92 -9.95 -8.85
C THR A 276 -6.54 -9.24 -7.64
N PRO A 277 -7.22 -9.97 -6.74
CA PRO A 277 -7.75 -9.38 -5.49
C PRO A 277 -6.62 -8.84 -4.59
N TYR A 278 -5.44 -9.45 -4.62
CA TYR A 278 -4.26 -8.94 -3.91
C TYR A 278 -3.81 -7.59 -4.44
N GLY A 279 -3.81 -7.43 -5.78
CA GLY A 279 -3.48 -6.16 -6.44
C GLY A 279 -4.47 -5.07 -6.05
N LYS A 280 -5.78 -5.40 -6.07
CA LYS A 280 -6.84 -4.51 -5.58
C LYS A 280 -6.58 -4.05 -4.14
N ALA A 281 -6.29 -4.97 -3.24
CA ALA A 281 -6.10 -4.69 -1.82
C ALA A 281 -4.83 -3.86 -1.55
N LEU A 282 -3.69 -4.23 -2.12
CA LEU A 282 -2.42 -3.50 -1.95
C LEU A 282 -2.54 -2.04 -2.45
N ILE A 283 -3.13 -1.86 -3.63
CA ILE A 283 -3.28 -0.54 -4.24
C ILE A 283 -4.33 0.31 -3.50
N ALA A 284 -5.42 -0.28 -3.03
CA ALA A 284 -6.37 0.43 -2.17
C ALA A 284 -5.71 0.95 -0.90
N LEU A 285 -4.91 0.11 -0.23
CA LEU A 285 -4.20 0.49 0.98
C LEU A 285 -3.24 1.66 0.72
N LEU A 286 -2.33 1.49 -0.24
CA LEU A 286 -1.32 2.49 -0.55
C LEU A 286 -1.94 3.79 -1.07
N GLY A 287 -2.87 3.67 -2.03
CA GLY A 287 -3.52 4.81 -2.68
C GLY A 287 -4.36 5.66 -1.71
N LEU A 288 -5.23 5.04 -0.89
CA LEU A 288 -6.02 5.80 0.08
C LEU A 288 -5.13 6.46 1.14
N SER A 289 -4.07 5.77 1.57
CA SER A 289 -3.10 6.31 2.51
C SER A 289 -2.32 7.49 1.94
N TYR A 290 -2.11 7.54 0.62
CA TYR A 290 -1.40 8.60 -0.10
C TYR A 290 -2.30 9.81 -0.40
N ILE A 291 -3.55 9.58 -0.81
CA ILE A 291 -4.53 10.63 -1.09
C ILE A 291 -4.94 11.37 0.20
N GLN A 292 -5.12 10.62 1.29
CA GLN A 292 -5.65 11.11 2.57
C GLN A 292 -6.97 11.88 2.39
N PRO A 293 -8.06 11.21 1.97
CA PRO A 293 -9.32 11.88 1.63
C PRO A 293 -10.06 12.51 2.83
N PHE A 294 -9.76 12.09 4.06
CA PHE A 294 -10.48 12.48 5.27
C PHE A 294 -9.61 13.28 6.23
N GLU A 295 -10.23 13.96 7.19
CA GLU A 295 -9.54 14.76 8.23
C GLU A 295 -8.67 13.88 9.14
N ASP A 296 -9.17 12.71 9.51
CA ASP A 296 -8.43 11.66 10.23
C ASP A 296 -9.00 10.26 9.88
N GLY A 297 -8.31 9.19 10.29
CA GLY A 297 -8.73 7.81 10.08
C GLY A 297 -8.27 7.21 8.74
N ASN A 298 -7.60 7.99 7.88
CA ASN A 298 -7.20 7.60 6.53
C ASN A 298 -6.50 6.23 6.46
N LYS A 299 -5.51 6.00 7.34
CA LYS A 299 -4.72 4.77 7.36
C LYS A 299 -5.49 3.56 7.93
N ARG A 300 -6.39 3.80 8.89
CA ARG A 300 -7.31 2.75 9.39
C ARG A 300 -8.32 2.35 8.32
N THR A 301 -8.89 3.34 7.63
CA THR A 301 -9.79 3.12 6.49
C THR A 301 -9.10 2.39 5.35
N SER A 302 -7.85 2.74 5.03
CA SER A 302 -7.11 2.09 3.94
C SER A 302 -6.80 0.62 4.23
N ARG A 303 -6.36 0.29 5.46
CA ARG A 303 -6.16 -1.10 5.90
C ARG A 303 -7.46 -1.90 5.87
N LEU A 304 -8.55 -1.34 6.38
CA LEU A 304 -9.83 -2.05 6.43
C LEU A 304 -10.47 -2.19 5.04
N MET A 305 -10.31 -1.21 4.15
CA MET A 305 -10.73 -1.30 2.76
C MET A 305 -9.97 -2.39 2.00
N ALA A 306 -8.66 -2.55 2.27
CA ALA A 306 -7.89 -3.65 1.71
C ALA A 306 -8.44 -5.02 2.15
N ASN A 307 -8.77 -5.17 3.43
CA ASN A 307 -9.44 -6.37 3.94
C ASN A 307 -10.84 -6.57 3.35
N ALA A 308 -11.60 -5.49 3.14
CA ALA A 308 -12.91 -5.57 2.52
C ALA A 308 -12.85 -6.09 1.09
N LEU A 309 -11.89 -5.61 0.29
CA LEU A 309 -11.61 -6.12 -1.06
C LEU A 309 -11.20 -7.60 -1.02
N LEU A 310 -10.33 -8.01 -0.10
CA LEU A 310 -9.93 -9.43 0.00
C LEU A 310 -11.13 -10.32 0.34
N LEU A 311 -11.89 -9.97 1.38
CA LEU A 311 -13.06 -10.73 1.82
C LEU A 311 -14.13 -10.82 0.74
N ALA A 312 -14.38 -9.74 0.00
CA ALA A 312 -15.33 -9.71 -1.11
C ALA A 312 -14.99 -10.68 -2.25
N HIS A 313 -13.69 -10.97 -2.41
CA HIS A 313 -13.16 -11.90 -3.42
C HIS A 313 -12.81 -13.27 -2.83
N ASN A 314 -13.35 -13.60 -1.65
CA ASN A 314 -13.12 -14.86 -0.91
C ASN A 314 -11.66 -15.10 -0.49
N CYS A 315 -10.81 -14.08 -0.50
CA CYS A 315 -9.45 -14.17 0.03
C CYS A 315 -9.46 -14.10 1.56
N ALA A 316 -8.36 -14.54 2.18
CA ALA A 316 -8.13 -14.36 3.60
C ALA A 316 -7.96 -12.86 3.92
N PRO A 317 -8.39 -12.40 5.11
CA PRO A 317 -8.07 -11.05 5.57
C PRO A 317 -6.59 -10.94 5.93
N LEU A 318 -5.97 -9.80 5.63
CA LEU A 318 -4.62 -9.45 6.10
C LEU A 318 -4.64 -9.18 7.59
N SER A 319 -3.60 -9.66 8.26
CA SER A 319 -3.26 -9.32 9.63
C SER A 319 -1.86 -8.76 9.66
N TYR A 320 -1.68 -7.57 10.25
CA TYR A 320 -0.36 -6.96 10.45
C TYR A 320 0.28 -7.36 11.79
N ARG A 321 -0.19 -8.46 12.41
CA ARG A 321 0.15 -8.82 13.79
C ARG A 321 1.66 -8.82 14.05
N SER A 322 2.43 -9.42 13.14
CA SER A 322 3.88 -9.59 13.30
C SER A 322 4.71 -8.42 12.75
N VAL A 323 4.10 -7.39 12.15
CA VAL A 323 4.84 -6.24 11.62
C VAL A 323 5.14 -5.23 12.72
N GLU A 324 6.39 -4.80 12.80
CA GLU A 324 6.77 -3.70 13.69
C GLU A 324 6.24 -2.37 13.17
N GLU A 325 5.79 -1.49 14.08
CA GLU A 325 5.17 -0.21 13.71
C GLU A 325 6.10 0.65 12.84
N ASN A 326 7.39 0.66 13.16
CA ASN A 326 8.41 1.41 12.43
C ASN A 326 8.64 0.86 11.02
N GLU A 327 8.58 -0.46 10.84
CA GLU A 327 8.72 -1.09 9.52
C GLU A 327 7.54 -0.69 8.61
N TYR A 328 6.32 -0.80 9.14
CA TYR A 328 5.10 -0.37 8.43
C TYR A 328 5.14 1.11 8.06
N ARG A 329 5.50 1.97 9.01
CA ARG A 329 5.59 3.43 8.81
C ARG A 329 6.65 3.78 7.78
N SER A 330 7.84 3.18 7.86
CA SER A 330 8.94 3.44 6.93
C SER A 330 8.57 3.04 5.50
N ALA A 331 7.92 1.88 5.32
CA ALA A 331 7.45 1.44 4.01
C ALA A 331 6.38 2.37 3.42
N LEU A 332 5.46 2.92 4.23
CA LEU A 332 4.51 3.93 3.77
C LEU A 332 5.19 5.25 3.39
N LEU A 333 6.17 5.71 4.19
CA LEU A 333 6.91 6.94 3.89
C LEU A 333 7.66 6.84 2.56
N VAL A 334 8.26 5.67 2.27
CA VAL A 334 8.85 5.41 0.95
C VAL A 334 7.80 5.54 -0.17
N PHE A 335 6.58 5.02 0.03
CA PHE A 335 5.53 5.18 -0.97
C PHE A 335 5.11 6.64 -1.14
N TYR A 336 5.00 7.40 -0.06
CA TYR A 336 4.62 8.81 -0.11
C TYR A 336 5.66 9.68 -0.81
N GLU A 337 6.94 9.46 -0.50
CA GLU A 337 8.02 10.35 -0.93
C GLU A 337 8.69 9.85 -2.24
N LEU A 338 8.59 8.56 -2.58
CA LEU A 338 9.23 8.00 -3.78
C LEU A 338 8.25 7.30 -4.73
N ASN A 339 7.02 7.02 -4.29
CA ASN A 339 6.01 6.20 -4.99
C ASN A 339 6.46 4.75 -5.29
N SER A 340 7.48 4.26 -4.59
CA SER A 340 7.85 2.85 -4.64
C SER A 340 6.89 2.01 -3.79
N THR A 341 6.31 0.98 -4.40
CA THR A 341 5.45 0.03 -3.69
C THR A 341 6.25 -1.12 -3.10
N MET A 342 7.52 -1.30 -3.49
CA MET A 342 8.32 -2.49 -3.23
C MET A 342 8.46 -2.83 -1.73
N PRO A 343 8.77 -1.87 -0.82
CA PRO A 343 8.90 -2.20 0.60
C PRO A 343 7.58 -2.67 1.20
N PHE A 344 6.50 -1.96 0.87
CA PHE A 344 5.18 -2.29 1.43
C PHE A 344 4.60 -3.55 0.79
N LYS A 345 4.89 -3.83 -0.48
CA LYS A 345 4.53 -5.07 -1.16
C LYS A 345 5.13 -6.29 -0.47
N LYS A 346 6.39 -6.20 -0.02
CA LYS A 346 7.02 -7.25 0.78
C LYS A 346 6.26 -7.50 2.08
N ILE A 347 5.99 -6.45 2.86
CA ILE A 347 5.17 -6.55 4.08
C ILE A 347 3.80 -7.19 3.77
N PHE A 348 3.15 -6.76 2.69
CA PHE A 348 1.84 -7.29 2.28
C PHE A 348 1.89 -8.81 2.05
N ILE A 349 2.88 -9.30 1.29
CA ILE A 349 3.01 -10.73 0.98
C ILE A 349 3.28 -11.52 2.26
N ASP A 350 4.25 -11.07 3.06
CA ASP A 350 4.65 -11.75 4.30
C ASP A 350 3.48 -11.83 5.29
N GLN A 351 2.69 -10.76 5.40
CA GLN A 351 1.52 -10.72 6.28
C GLN A 351 0.32 -11.50 5.75
N TYR A 352 0.15 -11.57 4.43
CA TYR A 352 -0.89 -12.40 3.84
C TYR A 352 -0.62 -13.87 4.11
N ASP A 353 0.60 -14.33 3.85
CA ASP A 353 1.04 -15.70 4.15
C ASP A 353 0.99 -16.00 5.66
N PHE A 354 1.40 -15.05 6.51
CA PHE A 354 1.24 -15.19 7.96
C PHE A 354 -0.23 -15.37 8.36
N ALA A 355 -1.14 -14.56 7.82
CA ALA A 355 -2.55 -14.61 8.17
C ALA A 355 -3.19 -15.96 7.80
N THR A 356 -2.93 -16.48 6.59
CA THR A 356 -3.50 -17.76 6.15
C THR A 356 -3.01 -18.95 6.98
N LYS A 357 -1.79 -18.86 7.53
CA LYS A 357 -1.22 -19.86 8.44
C LYS A 357 -1.77 -19.75 9.87
N ASN A 358 -2.19 -18.57 10.31
CA ASN A 358 -2.57 -18.34 11.72
C ASN A 358 -4.08 -18.25 12.01
N TYR A 359 -4.91 -17.95 11.00
CA TYR A 359 -6.36 -17.77 11.13
C TYR A 359 -7.20 -18.76 10.32
N ALA A 360 -6.58 -19.81 9.81
CA ALA A 360 -7.27 -20.95 9.23
C ALA A 360 -7.11 -22.12 10.21
N VAL A 361 -8.17 -22.86 10.54
CA VAL A 361 -8.07 -23.93 11.56
C VAL A 361 -8.02 -25.29 10.89
N LYS A 362 -6.83 -25.87 10.88
CA LYS A 362 -6.64 -27.31 11.06
C LYS A 362 -5.39 -27.50 11.90
#